data_AF-A0A5P8K2M0-F1
#
_entry.id   AF-A0A5P8K2M0-F1
#
_cell.length_a   1.000
_cell.length_b   1.000
_cell.length_c   1.000
_cell.angle_alpha   90.00
_cell.angle_beta   90.00
_cell.angle_gamma   90.00
#
_symmetry.space_group_name_H-M   'P 1'
#
loop_
_entity.id
_entity.type
_entity.pdbx_description
1 polymer ?
#
loop_
_entity_poly.entity_id
_entity_poly.type
_entity_poly.pdbx_seq_one_letter_code
_entity_poly.pdbx_strand_id
1 'polypeptide(L)'
;MATLCSAGRTNHAGLMARNAYESFLNEASAHPAPSKASGTVDGNDVAYGIETENLGDDKDVYPRVQYDAWVLINAAFCRAYGWSAESCGCHKETSIEGKPDPRGPVEGYGTRGRFAFTPKQLRADVEERLKHPASWSPGTTTPAPKPPTTEERLTSLEKRVTALEKKG
;
A
#
# COMPACT_ATOMS: atom_id res chain seq x y z
N MET A 1 8.18 -12.60 3.12
CA MET A 1 8.47 -11.47 4.04
C MET A 1 8.79 -10.25 3.17
N ALA A 2 8.40 -9.02 3.52
CA ALA A 2 8.82 -7.83 2.74
C ALA A 2 9.96 -7.14 3.48
N THR A 3 11.11 -6.97 2.82
CA THR A 3 12.29 -6.32 3.43
C THR A 3 12.36 -4.89 2.97
N LEU A 4 12.47 -3.95 3.92
CA LEU A 4 12.70 -2.55 3.61
C LEU A 4 14.21 -2.32 3.44
N CYS A 5 14.60 -1.84 2.27
CA CYS A 5 15.98 -1.57 1.95
C CYS A 5 16.21 -0.05 1.81
N SER A 6 16.22 0.71 2.92
CA SER A 6 17.11 1.88 3.07
C SER A 6 17.09 2.53 4.46
N ALA A 7 18.29 2.79 4.98
CA ALA A 7 18.66 3.93 5.82
C ALA A 7 20.08 4.36 5.39
N GLY A 8 20.20 4.92 4.18
CA GLY A 8 21.46 5.19 3.46
C GLY A 8 21.38 4.80 1.98
N ARG A 9 22.50 4.85 1.24
CA ARG A 9 22.55 4.53 -0.20
C ARG A 9 22.34 3.03 -0.45
N THR A 10 21.12 2.63 -0.78
CA THR A 10 20.79 1.25 -1.18
C THR A 10 20.84 1.14 -2.70
N ASN A 11 21.72 0.32 -3.28
CA ASN A 11 21.82 0.08 -4.73
C ASN A 11 20.67 -0.78 -5.30
N HIS A 12 19.42 -0.55 -4.88
CA HIS A 12 18.29 -1.38 -5.26
C HIS A 12 17.62 -0.88 -6.54
N ALA A 13 17.17 0.39 -6.55
CA ALA A 13 16.44 0.98 -7.66
C ALA A 13 17.28 1.07 -8.96
N GLY A 14 18.57 1.41 -8.82
CA GLY A 14 19.44 1.67 -9.97
C GLY A 14 19.04 2.93 -10.73
N LEU A 15 19.36 3.00 -12.02
CA LEU A 15 18.99 4.15 -12.85
C LEU A 15 17.52 4.10 -13.25
N MET A 16 16.80 5.17 -12.91
CA MET A 16 15.42 5.39 -13.34
C MET A 16 15.38 6.28 -14.58
N ALA A 17 14.46 6.01 -15.50
CA ALA A 17 14.17 6.91 -16.61
C ALA A 17 13.56 8.21 -16.08
N ARG A 18 14.04 9.36 -16.56
CA ARG A 18 13.57 10.67 -16.07
C ARG A 18 12.07 10.86 -16.28
N ASN A 19 11.53 10.49 -17.45
CA ASN A 19 10.10 10.62 -17.73
C ASN A 19 9.23 9.79 -16.77
N ALA A 20 9.69 8.60 -16.40
CA ALA A 20 9.00 7.77 -15.42
C ALA A 20 9.10 8.39 -14.03
N TYR A 21 10.30 8.75 -13.57
CA TYR A 21 10.52 9.41 -12.28
C TYR A 21 9.64 10.66 -12.11
N GLU A 22 9.61 11.55 -13.10
CA GLU A 22 8.78 12.76 -13.05
C GLU A 22 7.29 12.45 -12.93
N SER A 23 6.80 11.35 -13.51
CA SER A 23 5.40 10.95 -13.36
C SER A 23 5.05 10.50 -11.93
N PHE A 24 5.97 9.82 -11.25
CA PHE A 24 5.80 9.42 -9.84
C PHE A 24 5.95 10.63 -8.91
N LEU A 25 6.99 11.46 -9.13
CA LEU A 25 7.24 12.67 -8.34
C LEU A 25 6.06 13.65 -8.37
N ASN A 26 5.45 13.83 -9.55
CA ASN A 26 4.33 14.74 -9.73
C ASN A 26 2.96 14.09 -9.49
N GLU A 27 2.93 12.83 -9.04
CA GLU A 27 1.69 12.06 -8.78
C GLU A 27 0.73 12.08 -9.98
N ALA A 28 1.28 11.90 -11.18
CA ALA A 28 0.52 11.93 -12.42
C ALA A 28 -0.45 10.74 -12.49
N SER A 29 -1.63 10.97 -13.07
CA SER A 29 -2.63 9.91 -13.28
C SER A 29 -2.24 8.88 -14.36
N ALA A 30 -1.15 9.14 -15.09
CA ALA A 30 -0.61 8.24 -16.09
C ALA A 30 0.91 8.18 -15.99
N HIS A 31 1.45 6.95 -15.93
CA HIS A 31 2.88 6.69 -15.91
C HIS A 31 3.36 6.21 -17.28
N PRO A 32 4.26 6.95 -17.95
CA PRO A 32 4.79 6.53 -19.24
C PRO A 32 5.74 5.34 -19.07
N ALA A 33 5.92 4.56 -20.14
CA ALA A 33 7.00 3.57 -20.17
C ALA A 33 8.37 4.26 -20.00
N PRO A 34 9.32 3.62 -19.30
CA PRO A 34 10.64 4.20 -19.07
C PRO A 34 11.37 4.40 -20.40
N SER A 35 11.87 5.61 -20.63
CA SER A 35 12.59 5.97 -21.86
C SER A 35 13.99 6.46 -21.55
N LYS A 36 15.02 5.74 -22.03
CA LYS A 36 16.42 6.17 -21.91
C LYS A 36 16.68 7.53 -22.56
N ALA A 37 15.92 7.87 -23.61
CA ALA A 37 16.03 9.16 -24.31
C ALA A 37 15.60 10.36 -23.43
N SER A 38 14.81 10.13 -22.38
CA SER A 38 14.44 11.18 -21.42
C SER A 38 15.58 11.58 -20.47
N GLY A 39 16.69 10.82 -20.46
CA GLY A 39 17.73 10.91 -19.45
C GLY A 39 17.45 10.01 -18.26
N THR A 40 18.34 10.05 -17.25
CA THR A 40 18.24 9.21 -16.06
C THR A 40 18.34 10.03 -14.77
N VAL A 41 17.85 9.43 -13.69
CA VAL A 41 18.00 9.86 -12.29
C VAL A 41 18.56 8.68 -11.51
N ASP A 42 19.42 8.92 -10.52
CA ASP A 42 19.84 7.86 -9.59
C ASP A 42 18.65 7.52 -8.69
N GLY A 43 17.97 6.41 -9.00
CA GLY A 43 16.80 5.94 -8.26
C GLY A 43 17.11 5.65 -6.80
N ASN A 44 18.36 5.35 -6.48
CA ASN A 44 18.79 5.04 -5.12
C ASN A 44 18.83 6.29 -4.22
N ASP A 45 18.87 7.48 -4.82
CA ASP A 45 18.86 8.76 -4.10
C ASP A 45 17.44 9.30 -3.90
N VAL A 46 16.46 8.82 -4.69
CA VAL A 46 15.11 9.41 -4.78
C VAL A 46 13.97 8.46 -4.43
N ALA A 47 14.23 7.17 -4.20
CA ALA A 47 13.20 6.18 -3.92
C ALA A 47 13.53 5.30 -2.70
N TYR A 48 12.47 4.80 -2.06
CA TYR A 48 12.53 3.73 -1.05
C TYR A 48 12.31 2.37 -1.72
N GLY A 49 13.27 1.46 -1.57
CA GLY A 49 13.20 0.11 -2.13
C GLY A 49 12.54 -0.89 -1.19
N ILE A 50 11.64 -1.72 -1.72
CA ILE A 50 11.02 -2.85 -1.01
C ILE A 50 11.27 -4.11 -1.81
N GLU A 51 11.87 -5.11 -1.18
CA GLU A 51 12.10 -6.42 -1.77
C GLU A 51 11.01 -7.40 -1.34
N THR A 52 10.54 -8.19 -2.30
CA THR A 52 9.61 -9.31 -2.06
C THR A 52 10.26 -10.60 -2.53
N GLU A 53 10.07 -11.67 -1.75
CA GLU A 53 10.63 -12.98 -2.08
C GLU A 53 9.89 -13.54 -3.30
N ASN A 54 10.63 -13.76 -4.38
CA ASN A 54 10.17 -14.40 -5.61
C ASN A 54 11.39 -14.98 -6.34
N LEU A 55 11.24 -16.16 -6.96
CA LEU A 55 12.32 -16.79 -7.73
C LEU A 55 12.62 -16.10 -9.07
N GLY A 56 11.77 -15.16 -9.51
CA GLY A 56 11.93 -14.42 -10.77
C GLY A 56 11.63 -15.26 -12.02
N ASP A 57 10.91 -16.38 -11.86
CA ASP A 57 10.61 -17.34 -12.92
C ASP A 57 9.21 -17.18 -13.56
N ASP A 58 8.51 -16.10 -13.20
CA ASP A 58 7.11 -15.78 -13.56
C ASP A 58 6.05 -16.79 -13.09
N LYS A 59 6.42 -17.83 -12.34
CA LYS A 59 5.51 -18.89 -11.88
C LYS A 59 5.22 -18.81 -10.39
N ASP A 60 6.18 -18.27 -9.64
CA ASP A 60 6.07 -18.14 -8.20
C ASP A 60 4.90 -17.22 -7.80
N VAL A 61 4.08 -17.72 -6.87
CA VAL A 61 2.87 -17.04 -6.43
C VAL A 61 3.23 -16.19 -5.24
N TYR A 62 3.01 -14.87 -5.32
CA TYR A 62 3.11 -14.02 -4.13
C TYR A 62 2.02 -14.44 -3.13
N PRO A 63 2.38 -14.95 -1.93
CA PRO A 63 1.39 -15.34 -0.94
C PRO A 63 0.60 -14.14 -0.45
N ARG A 64 -0.64 -14.36 0.03
CA ARG A 64 -1.51 -13.30 0.57
C ARG A 64 -0.77 -12.41 1.57
N VAL A 65 -0.07 -13.03 2.51
CA VAL A 65 0.67 -12.33 3.57
C VAL A 65 1.79 -11.42 3.04
N GLN A 66 2.44 -11.79 1.93
CA GLN A 66 3.48 -10.98 1.32
C GLN A 66 2.89 -9.79 0.56
N TYR A 67 1.82 -10.01 -0.20
CA TYR A 67 1.14 -8.93 -0.91
C TYR A 67 0.46 -7.95 0.07
N ASP A 68 -0.13 -8.44 1.16
CA ASP A 68 -0.68 -7.59 2.23
C ASP A 68 0.39 -6.70 2.84
N ALA A 69 1.55 -7.27 3.19
CA ALA A 69 2.69 -6.52 3.72
C ALA A 69 3.20 -5.46 2.73
N TRP A 70 3.21 -5.79 1.45
CA TRP A 70 3.63 -4.86 0.39
C TRP A 70 2.68 -3.66 0.27
N VAL A 71 1.37 -3.88 0.26
CA VAL A 71 0.38 -2.79 0.26
C VAL A 71 0.47 -1.97 1.55
N LEU A 72 0.64 -2.63 2.69
CA LEU A 72 0.83 -2.02 4.01
C LEU A 72 1.99 -1.02 4.04
N ILE A 73 3.18 -1.44 3.59
CA ILE A 73 4.39 -0.61 3.63
C ILE A 73 4.25 0.59 2.69
N ASN A 74 3.73 0.41 1.47
CA ASN A 74 3.48 1.53 0.56
C ASN A 74 2.51 2.55 1.15
N ALA A 75 1.38 2.09 1.70
CA ALA A 75 0.44 2.97 2.37
C ALA A 75 1.06 3.70 3.58
N ALA A 76 1.99 3.07 4.31
CA ALA A 76 2.70 3.71 5.40
C ALA A 76 3.59 4.86 4.91
N PHE A 77 4.34 4.68 3.81
CA PHE A 77 5.12 5.75 3.20
C PHE A 77 4.25 6.90 2.70
N CYS A 78 3.17 6.57 1.99
CA CYS A 78 2.19 7.56 1.54
C CYS A 78 1.66 8.40 2.71
N ARG A 79 1.33 7.78 3.84
CA ARG A 79 0.90 8.52 5.05
C ARG A 79 2.01 9.38 5.66
N ALA A 80 3.23 8.86 5.71
CA ALA A 80 4.37 9.56 6.32
C ALA A 80 4.72 10.85 5.55
N TYR A 81 4.62 10.83 4.22
CA TYR A 81 5.01 11.94 3.36
C TYR A 81 3.83 12.73 2.77
N GLY A 82 2.59 12.32 3.05
CA GLY A 82 1.40 12.93 2.46
C GLY A 82 1.25 12.63 0.96
N TRP A 83 1.90 11.58 0.46
CA TRP A 83 1.77 11.15 -0.93
C TRP A 83 0.49 10.35 -1.17
N SER A 84 0.03 10.38 -2.41
CA SER A 84 -0.97 9.48 -2.97
C SER A 84 -0.36 8.12 -3.34
N ALA A 85 -1.23 7.19 -3.77
CA ALA A 85 -0.79 5.91 -4.31
C ALA A 85 -0.04 6.04 -5.64
N GLU A 86 -0.17 7.16 -6.37
CA GLU A 86 0.55 7.38 -7.64
C GLU A 86 2.06 7.60 -7.44
N SER A 87 2.53 7.79 -6.21
CA SER A 87 3.96 7.75 -5.88
C SER A 87 4.52 6.30 -5.78
N CYS A 88 3.67 5.27 -5.83
CA CYS A 88 4.08 3.88 -5.72
C CYS A 88 4.42 3.28 -7.09
N GLY A 89 5.73 3.17 -7.38
CA GLY A 89 6.26 2.60 -8.61
C GLY A 89 6.93 1.23 -8.41
N CYS A 90 7.37 0.64 -9.51
CA CYS A 90 8.10 -0.62 -9.52
C CYS A 90 9.13 -0.66 -10.65
N HIS A 91 10.10 -1.59 -10.61
CA HIS A 91 11.22 -1.61 -11.57
C HIS A 91 10.77 -1.66 -13.03
N LYS A 92 9.76 -2.46 -13.37
CA LYS A 92 9.19 -2.50 -14.74
C LYS A 92 8.63 -1.17 -15.25
N GLU A 93 8.30 -0.23 -14.36
CA GLU A 93 7.82 1.11 -14.71
C GLU A 93 8.93 2.16 -14.72
N THR A 94 10.07 1.89 -14.10
CA THR A 94 11.11 2.91 -13.84
C THR A 94 12.45 2.60 -14.49
N SER A 95 12.80 1.32 -14.61
CA SER A 95 14.14 0.86 -14.99
C SER A 95 14.45 1.12 -16.46
N ILE A 96 15.63 1.69 -16.71
CA ILE A 96 16.23 1.76 -18.05
C ILE A 96 17.10 0.53 -18.38
N GLU A 97 17.32 -0.34 -17.40
CA GLU A 97 18.08 -1.59 -17.54
C GLU A 97 17.19 -2.77 -17.95
N GLY A 98 15.87 -2.54 -18.04
CA GLY A 98 14.91 -3.56 -18.41
C GLY A 98 14.58 -4.54 -17.28
N LYS A 99 14.80 -4.13 -16.02
CA LYS A 99 14.40 -4.91 -14.84
C LYS A 99 12.88 -5.12 -14.87
N PRO A 100 12.39 -6.36 -15.08
CA PRO A 100 11.01 -6.58 -15.45
C PRO A 100 10.12 -6.83 -14.21
N ASP A 101 10.70 -6.92 -13.03
CA ASP A 101 10.02 -7.16 -11.76
C ASP A 101 9.17 -5.96 -11.31
N PRO A 102 8.15 -6.20 -10.47
CA PRO A 102 7.61 -7.49 -10.04
C PRO A 102 6.75 -8.17 -11.11
N ARG A 103 6.84 -9.50 -11.16
CA ARG A 103 6.06 -10.36 -12.08
C ARG A 103 5.60 -11.62 -11.38
N GLY A 104 4.51 -12.18 -11.89
CA GLY A 104 3.91 -13.41 -11.38
C GLY A 104 2.49 -13.22 -10.82
N PRO A 105 1.82 -14.34 -10.50
CA PRO A 105 0.50 -14.34 -9.88
C PRO A 105 0.54 -13.96 -8.40
N VAL A 106 -0.50 -13.31 -7.91
CA VAL A 106 -0.77 -13.05 -6.49
C VAL A 106 -1.87 -14.00 -6.02
N GLU A 107 -1.67 -14.66 -4.88
CA GLU A 107 -2.63 -15.63 -4.31
C GLU A 107 -4.00 -15.00 -4.02
N GLY A 108 -4.01 -13.74 -3.58
CA GLY A 108 -5.20 -12.92 -3.38
C GLY A 108 -4.95 -11.73 -2.46
N TYR A 109 -5.99 -10.91 -2.25
CA TYR A 109 -5.94 -9.72 -1.38
C TYR A 109 -7.33 -9.45 -0.80
N GLY A 110 -7.45 -9.38 0.52
CA GLY A 110 -8.77 -9.37 1.18
C GLY A 110 -9.66 -10.52 0.71
N THR A 111 -10.88 -10.20 0.27
CA THR A 111 -11.83 -11.17 -0.31
C THR A 111 -11.55 -11.53 -1.78
N ARG A 112 -10.63 -10.83 -2.45
CA ARG A 112 -10.25 -11.11 -3.84
C ARG A 112 -9.46 -12.43 -3.91
N GLY A 113 -9.82 -13.29 -4.85
CA GLY A 113 -9.09 -14.53 -5.20
C GLY A 113 -7.78 -14.24 -5.95
N ARG A 114 -7.18 -15.28 -6.55
CA ARG A 114 -5.91 -15.18 -7.28
C ARG A 114 -6.00 -14.22 -8.47
N PHE A 115 -4.98 -13.41 -8.70
CA PHE A 115 -4.90 -12.47 -9.83
C PHE A 115 -3.47 -12.31 -10.35
N ALA A 116 -3.30 -11.75 -11.56
CA ALA A 116 -1.98 -11.40 -12.08
C ALA A 116 -1.53 -10.04 -11.53
N PHE A 117 -0.29 -9.94 -11.07
CA PHE A 117 0.23 -8.66 -10.57
C PHE A 117 0.21 -7.58 -11.67
N THR A 118 -0.31 -6.41 -11.33
CA THR A 118 -0.11 -5.18 -12.11
C THR A 118 0.16 -4.01 -11.17
N PRO A 119 1.00 -3.04 -11.58
CA PRO A 119 1.28 -1.88 -10.73
C PRO A 119 0.04 -1.02 -10.51
N LYS A 120 -0.83 -0.92 -11.53
CA LYS A 120 -2.14 -0.30 -11.41
C LYS A 120 -2.99 -0.94 -10.30
N GLN A 121 -2.99 -2.27 -10.20
CA GLN A 121 -3.73 -2.96 -9.15
C GLN A 121 -3.12 -2.73 -7.76
N LEU A 122 -1.78 -2.73 -7.66
CA LEU A 122 -1.08 -2.39 -6.42
C LEU A 122 -1.46 -0.98 -5.96
N ARG A 123 -1.39 0.01 -6.85
CA ARG A 123 -1.77 1.40 -6.54
C ARG A 123 -3.23 1.50 -6.11
N ALA A 124 -4.16 0.82 -6.79
CA ALA A 124 -5.57 0.79 -6.37
C ALA A 124 -5.77 0.17 -4.97
N ASP A 125 -5.03 -0.88 -4.65
CA ASP A 125 -5.11 -1.53 -3.33
C ASP A 125 -4.48 -0.65 -2.22
N VAL A 126 -3.41 0.09 -2.54
CA VAL A 126 -2.80 1.12 -1.66
C VAL A 126 -3.77 2.30 -1.46
N GLU A 127 -4.36 2.82 -2.53
CA GLU A 127 -5.33 3.91 -2.49
C GLU A 127 -6.54 3.53 -1.62
N GLU A 128 -7.06 2.31 -1.78
CA GLU A 128 -8.13 1.83 -0.92
C GLU A 128 -7.71 1.81 0.54
N ARG A 129 -6.52 1.28 0.83
CA ARG A 129 -5.98 1.27 2.19
C ARG A 129 -5.83 2.68 2.77
N LEU A 130 -5.48 3.68 1.96
CA LEU A 130 -5.32 5.07 2.39
C LEU A 130 -6.63 5.70 2.89
N LYS A 131 -7.79 5.24 2.41
CA LYS A 131 -9.13 5.70 2.82
C LYS A 131 -9.53 5.26 4.24
N HIS A 132 -8.85 4.27 4.80
CA HIS A 132 -9.15 3.72 6.13
C HIS A 132 -8.09 4.13 7.17
N PRO A 133 -8.33 3.94 8.48
CA PRO A 133 -7.28 4.08 9.49
C PRO A 133 -6.13 3.09 9.27
N ALA A 134 -4.92 3.42 9.74
CA ALA A 134 -3.73 2.56 9.58
C ALA A 134 -3.91 1.14 10.15
N SER A 135 -4.78 0.98 11.15
CA SER A 135 -5.14 -0.29 11.79
C SER A 135 -6.10 -1.18 11.01
N TRP A 136 -6.69 -0.68 9.91
CA TRP A 136 -7.62 -1.46 9.08
C TRP A 136 -6.89 -2.46 8.19
N SER A 137 -7.52 -3.59 7.90
CA SER A 137 -7.05 -4.52 6.87
C SER A 137 -8.19 -4.99 5.97
N PRO A 138 -7.92 -5.26 4.68
CA PRO A 138 -8.93 -5.75 3.76
C PRO A 138 -9.47 -7.10 4.22
N GLY A 139 -10.79 -7.29 4.16
CA GLY A 139 -11.43 -8.53 4.61
C GLY A 139 -11.59 -8.65 6.13
N THR A 140 -11.08 -7.71 6.94
CA THR A 140 -11.54 -7.61 8.34
C THR A 140 -12.94 -7.03 8.32
N THR A 141 -13.93 -7.79 8.75
CA THR A 141 -15.20 -7.20 9.17
C THR A 141 -14.92 -6.29 10.36
N THR A 142 -15.49 -5.09 10.37
CA THR A 142 -15.44 -4.22 11.55
C THR A 142 -15.87 -5.06 12.76
N PRO A 143 -15.05 -5.18 13.83
CA PRO A 143 -15.49 -5.84 15.04
C PRO A 143 -16.81 -5.17 15.45
N ALA A 144 -17.85 -5.97 15.72
CA ALA A 144 -19.08 -5.40 16.24
C ALA A 144 -18.72 -4.53 17.46
N PRO A 145 -19.28 -3.30 17.59
CA PRO A 145 -18.97 -2.46 18.73
C PRO A 145 -19.13 -3.29 19.99
N LYS A 146 -18.10 -3.26 20.85
CA LYS A 146 -18.08 -4.03 22.08
C LYS A 146 -19.40 -3.75 22.83
N PRO A 147 -20.13 -4.77 23.30
CA PRO A 147 -21.33 -4.55 24.08
C PRO A 147 -21.03 -3.54 25.20
N PRO A 148 -21.91 -2.55 25.44
CA PRO A 148 -21.68 -1.59 26.49
C PRO A 148 -21.45 -2.33 27.82
N THR A 149 -20.45 -1.87 28.55
CA THR A 149 -20.12 -2.37 29.88
C THR A 149 -21.30 -2.21 30.84
N THR A 150 -21.29 -2.94 31.94
CA THR A 150 -22.32 -2.80 32.98
C THR A 150 -22.42 -1.36 33.48
N GLU A 151 -21.30 -0.66 33.65
CA GLU A 151 -21.26 0.76 34.07
C GLU A 151 -21.85 1.71 33.04
N GLU A 152 -21.57 1.51 31.74
CA GLU A 152 -22.18 2.33 30.67
C GLU A 152 -23.69 2.08 30.59
N ARG A 153 -24.14 0.84 30.81
CA ARG A 153 -25.55 0.49 30.87
C ARG A 153 -26.25 1.11 32.08
N LEU A 154 -25.63 1.08 33.26
CA LEU A 154 -26.14 1.73 34.47
C LEU A 154 -26.23 3.25 34.29
N THR A 155 -25.18 3.88 33.79
CA THR A 155 -25.15 5.33 33.53
C THR A 155 -26.26 5.75 32.55
N SER A 156 -26.49 4.94 31.51
CA SER A 156 -27.58 5.17 30.55
C SER A 156 -28.97 5.00 31.19
N LEU A 157 -29.14 3.99 32.06
CA LEU A 157 -30.39 3.77 32.80
C LEU A 157 -30.67 4.91 33.79
N GLU A 158 -29.70 5.35 34.57
CA GLU A 158 -29.83 6.46 35.51
C GLU A 158 -30.27 7.73 34.79
N LYS A 159 -29.63 8.09 33.67
CA LYS A 159 -30.04 9.24 32.85
C LYS A 159 -31.50 9.14 32.40
N ARG A 160 -31.96 7.94 32.02
CA ARG A 160 -33.36 7.72 31.57
C ARG A 160 -34.34 7.82 32.73
N VAL A 161 -34.00 7.27 33.90
CA VAL A 161 -34.82 7.35 35.11
C VAL A 161 -34.95 8.81 35.55
N THR A 162 -33.84 9.54 35.68
CA THR A 162 -33.87 10.97 36.04
C THR A 162 -34.66 11.82 35.03
N ALA A 163 -34.60 11.48 33.74
CA ALA A 163 -35.38 12.18 32.71
C ALA A 163 -36.89 11.88 32.78
N LEU A 164 -37.29 10.70 33.27
CA LEU A 164 -38.69 10.33 33.51
C LEU A 164 -39.21 10.98 34.79
N GLU A 165 -38.41 11.00 35.85
CA GLU A 165 -38.74 11.65 37.13
C GLU A 165 -38.93 13.16 36.97
N LYS A 166 -38.23 13.81 36.04
CA LYS A 166 -38.43 15.24 35.71
C LYS A 166 -39.69 15.52 34.89
N LYS A 167 -40.37 14.49 34.38
CA LYS A 167 -41.56 14.60 33.52
C LYS A 167 -42.87 14.21 34.23
N GLY A 168 -42.79 13.68 35.45
CA GLY A 168 -43.94 13.38 36.32
C GLY A 168 -44.05 14.41 37.43
#